data_AF-A0A1I7CDX6-F1
#
_entry.id   AF-A0A1I7CDX6-F1
#
_cell.length_a   1.000
_cell.length_b   1.000
_cell.length_c   1.000
_cell.angle_alpha   90.00
_cell.angle_beta   90.00
_cell.angle_gamma   90.00
#
_symmetry.space_group_name_H-M   'P 1'
#
loop_
_entity.id
_entity.type
_entity.pdbx_description
1 polymer ?
#
loop_
_entity_poly.entity_id
_entity_poly.type
_entity_poly.pdbx_seq_one_letter_code
_entity_poly.pdbx_strand_id
1 'polypeptide(L)'
;MRRPQSIKVQYGSREQRVASADAGVRRVAPTFGKALFLTYSTKSTGQLVVECDAERLVAHMLTLDPRVRAFKPQPFKVDLIDRRLLKTPEEVVEARLKHKHREGRKFYTPDFSVDWHNRPRSITEVKIEGRVLNEEDELALERASEILEAHGYRFSTAIMPASPKHPLRSNLPLLKKAASRSDLWPSPELLRKIEAVCTGRRVTLRMLCAELDLSPNLVPALLVSGAVGADVVRNAIHGEMILAPALGDLSHLELLEEITL
;
A
#
# COMPACT_ATOMS: atom_id res chain seq x y z
N MET A 1 26.95 -39.27 46.06
CA MET A 1 27.42 -37.87 46.17
C MET A 1 27.17 -37.13 44.86
N ARG A 2 26.83 -35.83 44.97
CA ARG A 2 26.54 -34.81 43.92
C ARG A 2 25.16 -34.82 43.26
N ARG A 3 24.29 -33.90 43.71
CA ARG A 3 23.45 -33.04 42.83
C ARG A 3 24.29 -31.81 42.41
N PRO A 4 24.02 -31.20 41.24
CA PRO A 4 23.18 -29.98 41.17
C PRO A 4 22.18 -30.02 39.98
N GLN A 5 20.89 -29.71 40.18
CA GLN A 5 20.17 -28.43 39.97
C GLN A 5 20.04 -27.99 38.49
N SER A 6 18.81 -28.04 37.95
CA SER A 6 17.92 -26.88 37.66
C SER A 6 18.12 -26.38 36.22
N ILE A 7 17.10 -26.31 35.35
CA ILE A 7 16.15 -25.18 35.26
C ILE A 7 14.82 -25.68 34.65
N LYS A 8 13.71 -25.38 35.33
CA LYS A 8 12.38 -25.37 34.73
C LYS A 8 12.31 -24.18 33.76
N VAL A 9 12.07 -24.44 32.47
CA VAL A 9 11.56 -23.39 31.56
C VAL A 9 10.08 -23.63 31.39
N GLN A 10 9.31 -22.78 32.07
CA GLN A 10 7.89 -22.61 31.91
C GLN A 10 7.67 -21.90 30.57
N TYR A 11 7.32 -22.66 29.52
CA TYR A 11 6.92 -22.06 28.25
C TYR A 11 5.53 -21.43 28.42
N GLY A 12 5.47 -20.14 28.07
CA GLY A 12 4.41 -19.21 28.44
C GLY A 12 2.99 -19.64 28.09
N SER A 13 2.09 -19.24 28.97
CA SER A 13 0.65 -19.40 28.92
C SER A 13 0.03 -18.74 27.68
N ARG A 14 -0.80 -19.52 26.97
CA ARG A 14 -1.86 -19.00 26.11
C ARG A 14 -2.92 -18.36 26.99
N GLU A 15 -2.72 -17.10 27.37
CA GLU A 15 -3.80 -16.31 27.93
C GLU A 15 -4.53 -15.55 26.83
N GLN A 16 -5.78 -15.96 26.67
CA GLN A 16 -6.91 -15.21 26.13
C GLN A 16 -6.68 -13.69 26.10
N ARG A 17 -6.42 -13.16 24.91
CA ARG A 17 -6.83 -11.79 24.56
C ARG A 17 -7.72 -11.88 23.34
N VAL A 18 -9.00 -11.74 23.62
CA VAL A 18 -10.06 -11.06 22.86
C VAL A 18 -9.89 -11.14 21.34
N ALA A 19 -10.86 -11.80 20.70
CA ALA A 19 -11.17 -11.68 19.28
C ALA A 19 -11.41 -10.19 18.91
N SER A 20 -10.31 -9.45 18.71
CA SER A 20 -10.32 -8.11 18.15
C SER A 20 -10.22 -8.26 16.64
N ALA A 21 -11.22 -7.72 15.94
CA ALA A 21 -11.35 -7.70 14.49
C ALA A 21 -10.02 -7.77 13.73
N ASP A 22 -9.87 -8.80 12.90
CA ASP A 22 -8.70 -9.00 12.04
C ASP A 22 -8.47 -7.73 11.20
N ALA A 23 -7.44 -6.98 11.57
CA ALA A 23 -7.08 -5.73 10.90
C ALA A 23 -6.29 -5.99 9.61
N GLY A 24 -6.06 -7.25 9.24
CA GLY A 24 -5.29 -7.63 8.05
C GLY A 24 -3.82 -7.19 8.09
N VAL A 25 -3.33 -6.71 9.24
CA VAL A 25 -1.95 -6.25 9.45
C VAL A 25 -1.35 -7.02 10.61
N ARG A 26 -0.30 -7.80 10.33
CA ARG A 26 0.53 -8.44 11.36
C ARG A 26 1.95 -7.93 11.19
N ARG A 27 2.48 -7.26 12.22
CA ARG A 27 3.93 -7.07 12.37
C ARG A 27 4.51 -8.41 12.77
N VAL A 28 5.40 -8.96 11.96
CA VAL A 28 6.09 -10.21 12.31
C VAL A 28 7.41 -9.82 12.95
N ALA A 29 7.61 -10.23 14.20
CA ALA A 29 8.92 -10.12 14.85
C ALA A 29 9.88 -11.06 14.11
N PRO A 30 10.99 -10.56 13.56
CA PRO A 30 11.97 -11.42 12.94
C PRO A 30 12.73 -12.13 14.05
N THR A 31 12.87 -13.45 13.94
CA THR A 31 13.78 -14.20 14.82
C THR A 31 15.23 -13.74 14.59
N PHE A 32 15.53 -13.21 13.39
CA PHE A 32 16.73 -12.44 13.01
C PHE A 32 16.38 -11.52 11.82
N GLY A 33 16.33 -10.18 11.96
CA GLY A 33 16.07 -9.25 10.83
C GLY A 33 15.36 -7.92 11.12
N LYS A 34 14.99 -7.16 10.07
CA LYS A 34 14.11 -5.97 10.11
C LYS A 34 12.64 -6.39 10.23
N ALA A 35 11.80 -5.60 10.92
CA ALA A 35 10.38 -5.88 11.06
C ALA A 35 9.69 -5.84 9.68
N LEU A 36 8.98 -6.91 9.32
CA LEU A 36 8.23 -7.01 8.08
C LEU A 36 6.76 -6.66 8.28
N PHE A 37 6.16 -6.07 7.25
CA PHE A 37 4.74 -5.76 7.23
C PHE A 37 4.02 -6.76 6.32
N LEU A 38 3.07 -7.49 6.88
CA LEU A 38 2.15 -8.34 6.12
C LEU A 38 0.90 -7.54 5.74
N THR A 39 0.51 -7.61 4.47
CA THR A 39 -0.78 -7.11 3.95
C THR A 39 -1.35 -8.10 2.93
N TYR A 40 -2.57 -7.87 2.45
CA TYR A 40 -3.25 -8.75 1.50
C TYR A 40 -3.88 -7.95 0.36
N SER A 41 -3.72 -8.44 -0.88
CA SER A 41 -4.40 -7.89 -2.05
C SER A 41 -4.77 -8.98 -3.05
N THR A 42 -6.00 -8.91 -3.56
CA THR A 42 -6.46 -9.73 -4.70
C THR A 42 -5.87 -9.29 -6.03
N LYS A 43 -5.37 -8.05 -6.12
CA LYS A 43 -4.61 -7.52 -7.27
C LYS A 43 -3.13 -7.93 -7.22
N SER A 44 -2.73 -8.76 -6.26
CA SER A 44 -1.41 -9.36 -6.20
C SER A 44 -1.53 -10.86 -5.95
N THR A 45 -0.44 -11.54 -5.61
CA THR A 45 -0.40 -12.99 -5.33
C THR A 45 -1.02 -13.35 -3.96
N GLY A 46 -1.94 -12.54 -3.44
CA GLY A 46 -2.57 -12.70 -2.14
C GLY A 46 -1.81 -12.00 -1.01
N GLN A 47 -1.14 -12.78 -0.14
CA GLN A 47 -0.35 -12.23 0.97
C GLN A 47 0.93 -11.57 0.46
N LEU A 48 1.15 -10.35 0.95
CA LEU A 48 2.24 -9.46 0.58
C LEU A 48 3.12 -9.22 1.79
N VAL A 49 4.43 -9.37 1.60
CA VAL A 49 5.46 -8.98 2.55
C VAL A 49 6.12 -7.72 2.01
N VAL A 50 6.13 -6.64 2.78
CA VAL A 50 6.81 -5.38 2.43
C VAL A 50 7.74 -4.96 3.57
N GLU A 51 8.80 -4.23 3.23
CA GLU A 51 9.91 -3.94 4.14
C GLU A 51 9.64 -2.75 5.04
N CYS A 52 8.75 -1.83 4.64
CA CYS A 52 8.42 -0.66 5.43
C CYS A 52 6.93 -0.26 5.39
N ASP A 53 6.56 0.64 6.32
CA ASP A 53 5.18 1.12 6.43
C ASP A 53 4.75 1.96 5.21
N ALA A 54 5.69 2.66 4.58
CA ALA A 54 5.41 3.44 3.37
C ALA A 54 5.05 2.52 2.19
N GLU A 55 5.82 1.46 1.95
CA GLU A 55 5.49 0.43 0.96
C GLU A 55 4.14 -0.23 1.25
N ARG A 56 3.82 -0.47 2.53
CA ARG A 56 2.51 -1.01 2.92
C ARG A 56 1.37 -0.08 2.52
N LEU A 57 1.52 1.23 2.72
CA LEU A 57 0.52 2.22 2.34
C LEU A 57 0.40 2.37 0.83
N VAL A 58 1.51 2.34 0.09
CA VAL A 58 1.50 2.30 -1.39
C VAL A 58 0.82 1.03 -1.89
N ALA A 59 1.06 -0.14 -1.29
CA ALA A 59 0.33 -1.36 -1.61
C ALA A 59 -1.17 -1.25 -1.33
N HIS A 60 -1.59 -0.45 -0.34
CA HIS A 60 -3.01 -0.16 -0.09
C HIS A 60 -3.58 0.71 -1.21
N MET A 61 -2.87 1.75 -1.66
CA MET A 61 -3.26 2.57 -2.81
C MET A 61 -3.41 1.73 -4.07
N LEU A 62 -2.41 0.89 -4.40
CA LEU A 62 -2.44 -0.01 -5.56
C LEU A 62 -3.60 -1.02 -5.49
N THR A 63 -4.01 -1.41 -4.28
CA THR A 63 -5.17 -2.27 -4.11
C THR A 63 -6.48 -1.54 -4.38
N LEU A 64 -6.59 -0.27 -3.95
CA LEU A 64 -7.80 0.54 -4.06
C LEU A 64 -7.98 1.14 -5.46
N ASP A 65 -6.90 1.49 -6.17
CA ASP A 65 -6.95 2.18 -7.46
C ASP A 65 -7.65 1.31 -8.53
N PRO A 66 -8.78 1.76 -9.09
CA PRO A 66 -9.57 0.98 -10.06
C PRO A 66 -8.83 0.70 -11.38
N ARG A 67 -7.79 1.48 -11.70
CA ARG A 67 -7.01 1.36 -12.95
C ARG A 67 -5.92 0.30 -12.84
N VAL A 68 -5.54 -0.09 -11.63
CA VAL A 68 -4.55 -1.14 -11.36
C VAL A 68 -5.20 -2.51 -11.58
N ARG A 69 -4.68 -3.25 -12.55
CA ARG A 69 -5.07 -4.63 -12.84
C ARG A 69 -4.37 -5.60 -11.89
N ALA A 70 -3.05 -5.46 -11.77
CA ALA A 70 -2.24 -6.27 -10.88
C ALA A 70 -0.96 -5.53 -10.45
N PHE A 71 -0.34 -5.95 -9.36
CA PHE A 71 0.97 -5.47 -8.96
C PHE A 71 1.77 -6.55 -8.22
N LYS A 72 3.10 -6.41 -8.22
CA LYS A 72 4.02 -7.35 -7.56
C LYS A 72 5.09 -6.57 -6.77
N PRO A 73 5.30 -6.87 -5.47
CA PRO A 73 6.42 -6.31 -4.72
C PRO A 73 7.75 -6.95 -5.16
N GLN A 74 8.83 -6.18 -5.16
CA GLN A 74 10.19 -6.63 -5.49
C GLN A 74 10.22 -7.58 -6.70
N PRO A 75 9.75 -7.14 -7.87
CA PRO A 75 9.36 -8.03 -8.96
C PRO A 75 10.54 -8.80 -9.57
N PHE A 76 11.73 -8.19 -9.57
CA PHE A 76 13.00 -8.69 -10.11
C PHE A 76 14.16 -7.81 -9.61
N LYS A 77 15.41 -8.15 -9.95
CA LYS A 77 16.57 -7.26 -9.75
C LYS A 77 17.00 -6.62 -11.07
N VAL A 78 17.53 -5.41 -10.99
CA VAL A 78 18.18 -4.72 -12.11
C VAL A 78 19.69 -4.87 -11.93
N ASP A 79 20.36 -5.40 -12.93
CA ASP A 79 21.83 -5.39 -13.03
C ASP A 79 22.28 -4.03 -13.56
N LEU A 80 22.86 -3.21 -12.71
CA LEU A 80 23.29 -1.84 -13.05
C LEU A 80 24.55 -1.85 -13.94
N ILE A 81 25.29 -2.95 -13.92
CA ILE A 81 26.53 -3.12 -14.67
C ILE A 81 26.25 -3.61 -16.08
N ASP A 82 25.57 -4.76 -16.21
CA ASP A 82 25.26 -5.38 -17.50
C ASP A 82 23.99 -4.80 -18.15
N ARG A 83 23.31 -3.86 -17.47
CA ARG A 83 22.09 -3.17 -17.93
C ARG A 83 20.96 -4.13 -18.34
N ARG A 84 20.72 -5.16 -17.54
CA ARG A 84 19.68 -6.18 -17.78
C ARG A 84 18.77 -6.40 -16.58
N LEU A 85 17.59 -6.93 -16.83
CA LEU A 85 16.67 -7.37 -15.77
C LEU A 85 16.93 -8.83 -15.42
N LEU A 86 17.14 -9.12 -14.14
CA LEU A 86 17.35 -10.46 -13.57
C LEU A 86 16.03 -10.94 -12.96
N LYS A 87 15.28 -11.73 -13.73
CA LYS A 87 13.91 -12.16 -13.39
C LYS A 87 13.89 -13.50 -12.66
N THR A 88 14.99 -14.25 -12.72
CA THR A 88 15.14 -15.57 -12.10
C THR A 88 16.22 -15.57 -11.01
N PRO A 89 16.14 -16.46 -10.01
CA PRO A 89 17.21 -16.65 -9.02
C PRO A 89 18.56 -17.00 -9.65
N GLU A 90 18.56 -17.79 -10.72
CA GLU A 90 19.76 -18.24 -11.42
C GLU A 90 20.51 -17.07 -12.06
N GLU A 91 19.79 -16.18 -12.75
CA GLU A 91 20.36 -14.94 -13.31
C GLU A 91 20.96 -14.05 -12.22
N VAL A 92 20.33 -13.99 -11.04
CA VAL A 92 20.85 -13.23 -9.88
C VAL A 92 22.15 -13.83 -9.37
N VAL A 93 22.24 -15.16 -9.26
CA VAL A 93 23.46 -15.85 -8.82
C VAL A 93 24.59 -15.65 -9.82
N GLU A 94 24.31 -15.84 -11.11
CA GLU A 94 25.27 -15.64 -12.20
C GLU A 94 25.86 -14.22 -12.17
N ALA A 95 24.99 -13.20 -12.13
CA ALA A 95 25.43 -11.81 -12.11
C ALA A 95 26.23 -11.49 -10.83
N ARG A 96 25.85 -12.04 -9.68
CA ARG A 96 26.61 -11.86 -8.42
C ARG A 96 28.01 -12.45 -8.50
N LEU A 97 28.16 -13.62 -9.11
CA LEU A 97 29.46 -14.27 -9.30
C LEU A 97 30.33 -13.46 -10.28
N LYS A 98 29.75 -13.05 -11.41
CA LYS A 98 30.44 -12.25 -12.44
C LYS A 98 30.95 -10.92 -11.88
N HIS A 99 30.15 -10.24 -11.07
CA HIS A 99 30.47 -8.91 -10.54
C HIS A 99 31.09 -8.93 -9.14
N LYS A 100 31.51 -10.10 -8.63
CA LYS A 100 32.01 -10.26 -7.25
C LYS A 100 33.07 -9.22 -6.86
N HIS A 101 34.01 -8.94 -7.76
CA HIS A 101 35.17 -8.08 -7.51
C HIS A 101 34.98 -6.61 -7.91
N ARG A 102 33.81 -6.22 -8.42
CA ARG A 102 33.53 -4.80 -8.67
C ARG A 102 33.18 -4.07 -7.39
N GLU A 103 33.58 -2.81 -7.28
CA GLU A 103 33.18 -1.92 -6.20
C GLU A 103 31.89 -1.17 -6.55
N GLY A 104 31.23 -0.59 -5.54
CA GLY A 104 29.99 0.17 -5.67
C GLY A 104 28.72 -0.69 -5.83
N ARG A 105 27.58 -0.01 -5.95
CA ARG A 105 26.25 -0.61 -6.11
C ARG A 105 26.08 -1.33 -7.45
N LYS A 106 25.89 -2.65 -7.37
CA LYS A 106 25.79 -3.56 -8.55
C LYS A 106 24.36 -3.84 -8.96
N PHE A 107 23.46 -3.88 -7.97
CA PHE A 107 22.09 -4.31 -8.15
C PHE A 107 21.14 -3.29 -7.55
N TYR A 108 20.03 -3.11 -8.23
CA TYR A 108 18.88 -2.39 -7.74
C TYR A 108 17.67 -3.33 -7.71
N THR A 109 16.73 -3.10 -6.80
CA THR A 109 15.50 -3.90 -6.69
C THR A 109 14.38 -2.90 -6.53
N PRO A 110 13.49 -2.76 -7.52
CA PRO A 110 12.38 -1.84 -7.39
C PRO A 110 11.36 -2.32 -6.37
N ASP A 111 10.66 -1.40 -5.71
CA ASP A 111 9.68 -1.77 -4.69
C ASP A 111 8.45 -2.45 -5.30
N PHE A 112 7.89 -1.91 -6.39
CA PHE A 112 6.72 -2.49 -7.06
C PHE A 112 6.84 -2.47 -8.58
N SER A 113 6.32 -3.52 -9.24
CA SER A 113 5.83 -3.42 -10.63
C SER A 113 4.31 -3.36 -10.64
N VAL A 114 3.75 -2.52 -11.51
CA VAL A 114 2.31 -2.31 -11.65
C VAL A 114 1.88 -2.58 -13.10
N ASP A 115 0.90 -3.45 -13.23
CA ASP A 115 0.15 -3.72 -14.46
C ASP A 115 -1.15 -2.92 -14.43
N TRP A 116 -1.31 -2.03 -15.39
CA TRP A 116 -2.50 -1.19 -15.56
C TRP A 116 -3.46 -1.80 -16.59
N HIS A 117 -4.74 -1.44 -16.55
CA HIS A 117 -5.70 -1.89 -17.56
C HIS A 117 -5.40 -1.34 -18.97
N ASN A 118 -5.06 -0.05 -19.08
CA ASN A 118 -4.89 0.65 -20.38
C ASN A 118 -3.64 1.56 -20.40
N ARG A 119 -2.58 1.21 -19.66
CA ARG A 119 -1.34 1.98 -19.61
C ARG A 119 -0.13 1.05 -19.68
N PRO A 120 1.05 1.53 -20.13
CA PRO A 120 2.28 0.76 -20.05
C PRO A 120 2.55 0.29 -18.62
N ARG A 121 3.22 -0.86 -18.48
CA ARG A 121 3.69 -1.32 -17.17
C ARG A 121 4.56 -0.24 -16.53
N SER A 122 4.44 -0.09 -15.22
CA SER A 122 5.29 0.84 -14.48
C SER A 122 6.04 0.14 -13.36
N ILE A 123 7.14 0.77 -12.98
CA ILE A 123 7.87 0.52 -11.76
C ILE A 123 7.63 1.70 -10.84
N THR A 124 7.31 1.41 -9.58
CA THR A 124 7.12 2.42 -8.55
C THR A 124 8.13 2.18 -7.43
N GLU A 125 9.02 3.14 -7.24
CA GLU A 125 9.90 3.25 -6.08
C GLU A 125 9.18 4.03 -4.98
N VAL A 126 9.29 3.59 -3.73
CA VAL A 126 8.64 4.23 -2.58
C VAL A 126 9.66 4.94 -1.71
N LYS A 127 9.47 6.25 -1.52
CA LYS A 127 10.25 7.05 -0.58
C LYS A 127 9.34 7.65 0.48
N ILE A 128 9.97 8.16 1.53
CA ILE A 128 9.31 8.98 2.54
C ILE A 128 9.78 10.41 2.34
N GLU A 129 8.85 11.36 2.41
CA GLU A 129 9.13 12.79 2.35
C GLU A 129 10.25 13.20 3.30
N GLY A 130 11.14 14.09 2.85
CA GLY A 130 12.26 14.59 3.63
C GLY A 130 13.42 13.60 3.80
N ARG A 131 13.32 12.38 3.24
CA ARG A 131 14.44 11.44 3.20
C ARG A 131 15.38 11.76 2.05
N VAL A 132 16.54 12.32 2.38
CA VAL A 132 17.62 12.56 1.43
C VAL A 132 18.30 11.23 1.09
N LEU A 133 18.48 10.97 -0.21
CA LEU A 133 19.32 9.88 -0.68
C LEU A 133 20.79 10.33 -0.60
N ASN A 134 21.70 9.38 -0.47
CA ASN A 134 23.12 9.68 -0.68
C ASN A 134 23.42 9.65 -2.19
N GLU A 135 24.54 10.23 -2.59
CA GLU A 135 24.93 10.32 -4.01
C GLU A 135 24.98 8.94 -4.70
N GLU A 136 25.45 7.90 -4.01
CA GLU A 136 25.51 6.53 -4.57
C GLU A 136 24.11 5.97 -4.85
N ASP A 137 23.15 6.22 -3.95
CA ASP A 137 21.76 5.79 -4.09
C ASP A 137 21.03 6.57 -5.19
N GLU A 138 21.32 7.86 -5.35
CA GLU A 138 20.79 8.70 -6.43
C GLU A 138 21.28 8.21 -7.80
N LEU A 139 22.59 8.02 -7.94
CA LEU A 139 23.19 7.52 -9.18
C LEU A 139 22.68 6.11 -9.53
N ALA A 140 22.52 5.24 -8.53
CA ALA A 140 21.97 3.91 -8.74
C ALA A 140 20.49 3.96 -9.18
N LEU A 141 19.71 4.89 -8.65
CA LEU A 141 18.30 5.07 -9.00
C LEU A 141 18.14 5.62 -10.42
N GLU A 142 18.91 6.66 -10.76
CA GLU A 142 18.95 7.23 -12.11
C GLU A 142 19.33 6.16 -13.14
N ARG A 143 20.40 5.41 -12.86
CA ARG A 143 20.84 4.32 -13.72
C ARG A 143 19.80 3.21 -13.85
N ALA A 144 19.13 2.86 -12.76
CA ALA A 144 18.06 1.88 -12.79
C ALA A 144 16.87 2.37 -13.63
N SER A 145 16.49 3.64 -13.51
CA SER A 145 15.42 4.26 -14.28
C SER A 145 15.68 4.13 -15.78
N GLU A 146 16.88 4.51 -16.25
CA GLU A 146 17.27 4.36 -17.67
C GLU A 146 17.14 2.92 -18.16
N ILE A 147 17.59 1.96 -17.36
CA ILE A 147 17.56 0.53 -17.74
C ILE A 147 16.10 0.06 -17.81
N LEU A 148 15.27 0.45 -16.85
CA LEU A 148 13.86 0.07 -16.78
C LEU A 148 13.06 0.63 -17.97
N GLU A 149 13.30 1.89 -18.33
CA GLU A 149 12.69 2.54 -19.49
C GLU A 149 13.09 1.86 -20.80
N ALA A 150 14.38 1.52 -20.96
CA ALA A 150 14.86 0.75 -22.10
C ALA A 150 14.20 -0.64 -22.22
N HIS A 151 13.68 -1.19 -21.12
CA HIS A 151 12.93 -2.45 -21.08
C HIS A 151 11.40 -2.25 -21.13
N GLY A 152 10.92 -1.04 -21.44
CA GLY A 152 9.51 -0.74 -21.67
C GLY A 152 8.70 -0.49 -20.39
N TYR A 153 9.35 -0.24 -19.25
CA TYR A 153 8.67 0.18 -18.03
C TYR A 153 8.69 1.70 -17.90
N ARG A 154 7.58 2.31 -17.48
CA ARG A 154 7.62 3.68 -16.95
C ARG A 154 8.15 3.64 -15.52
N PHE A 155 9.17 4.43 -15.22
CA PHE A 155 9.68 4.55 -13.85
C PHE A 155 9.04 5.75 -13.16
N SER A 156 8.63 5.59 -11.90
CA SER A 156 8.10 6.69 -11.10
C SER A 156 8.44 6.52 -9.63
N THR A 157 8.49 7.63 -8.90
CA THR A 157 8.77 7.62 -7.46
C THR A 157 7.56 8.13 -6.69
N ALA A 158 7.02 7.29 -5.80
CA ALA A 158 5.94 7.63 -4.88
C ALA A 158 6.52 8.15 -3.55
N ILE A 159 6.24 9.41 -3.22
CA ILE A 159 6.71 10.10 -2.02
C ILE A 159 5.61 10.06 -0.95
N MET A 160 5.74 9.14 0.00
CA MET A 160 4.80 9.07 1.12
C MET A 160 5.04 10.20 2.13
N PRO A 161 3.99 10.94 2.53
CA PRO A 161 4.10 11.98 3.55
C PRO A 161 4.70 11.44 4.85
N ALA A 162 5.66 12.17 5.41
CA ALA A 162 6.38 11.74 6.61
C ALA A 162 5.53 11.90 7.88
N SER A 163 4.65 12.91 7.89
CA SER A 163 3.83 13.22 9.07
C SER A 163 2.85 12.09 9.39
N PRO A 164 2.87 11.53 10.61
CA PRO A 164 1.90 10.51 11.03
C PRO A 164 0.47 11.04 11.09
N LYS A 165 0.29 12.37 11.14
CA LYS A 165 -1.02 13.04 11.13
C LYS A 165 -1.55 13.27 9.73
N HIS A 166 -0.78 12.97 8.68
CA HIS A 166 -1.22 13.18 7.31
C HIS A 166 -2.44 12.29 7.00
N PRO A 167 -3.54 12.83 6.43
CA PRO A 167 -4.78 12.08 6.19
C PRO A 167 -4.60 10.77 5.44
N LEU A 168 -3.77 10.72 4.40
CA LEU A 168 -3.45 9.47 3.71
C LEU A 168 -3.02 8.33 4.65
N ARG A 169 -2.23 8.62 5.69
CA ARG A 169 -1.71 7.58 6.58
C ARG A 169 -2.79 6.99 7.49
N SER A 170 -3.78 7.79 7.88
CA SER A 170 -4.93 7.33 8.69
C SER A 170 -6.06 6.76 7.83
N ASN A 171 -6.32 7.34 6.66
CA ASN A 171 -7.42 6.94 5.78
C ASN A 171 -7.17 5.62 5.07
N LEU A 172 -5.95 5.39 4.54
CA LEU A 172 -5.65 4.20 3.73
C LEU A 172 -5.94 2.87 4.46
N PRO A 173 -5.52 2.67 5.72
CA PRO A 173 -5.87 1.45 6.44
C PRO A 173 -7.39 1.26 6.60
N LEU A 174 -8.15 2.34 6.82
CA LEU A 174 -9.61 2.29 6.95
C LEU A 174 -10.27 1.90 5.63
N LEU A 175 -9.87 2.54 4.53
CA LEU A 175 -10.36 2.25 3.19
C LEU A 175 -9.99 0.82 2.77
N LYS A 176 -8.75 0.38 3.00
CA LYS A 176 -8.30 -0.98 2.67
C LYS A 176 -9.12 -2.03 3.42
N LYS A 177 -9.41 -1.80 4.70
CA LYS A 177 -10.25 -2.70 5.51
C LYS A 177 -11.68 -2.73 4.98
N ALA A 178 -12.26 -1.58 4.67
CA ALA A 178 -13.61 -1.50 4.12
C ALA A 178 -13.74 -2.18 2.74
N ALA A 179 -12.72 -2.07 1.89
CA ALA A 179 -12.69 -2.72 0.58
C ALA A 179 -12.72 -4.27 0.67
N SER A 180 -12.30 -4.84 1.80
CA SER A 180 -12.40 -6.29 2.06
C SER A 180 -13.77 -6.74 2.61
N ARG A 181 -14.67 -5.80 2.87
CA ARG A 181 -15.98 -6.02 3.52
C ARG A 181 -17.11 -5.67 2.56
N SER A 182 -17.25 -6.47 1.50
CA SER A 182 -18.34 -6.33 0.53
C SER A 182 -19.73 -6.49 1.16
N ASP A 183 -19.82 -7.17 2.30
CA ASP A 183 -21.04 -7.27 3.11
C ASP A 183 -21.51 -5.92 3.71
N LEU A 184 -20.63 -4.92 3.76
CA LEU A 184 -20.95 -3.56 4.20
C LEU A 184 -21.27 -2.60 3.04
N TRP A 185 -21.31 -3.10 1.80
CA TRP A 185 -21.60 -2.26 0.65
C TRP A 185 -23.07 -1.82 0.66
N PRO A 186 -23.36 -0.59 0.24
CA PRO A 186 -24.71 -0.05 0.29
C PRO A 186 -25.64 -0.81 -0.65
N SER A 187 -26.88 -1.02 -0.20
CA SER A 187 -27.94 -1.54 -1.05
C SER A 187 -28.36 -0.51 -2.11
N PRO A 188 -29.03 -0.92 -3.20
CA PRO A 188 -29.57 0.01 -4.20
C PRO A 188 -30.54 1.05 -3.62
N GLU A 189 -31.27 0.69 -2.55
CA GLU A 189 -32.15 1.61 -1.83
C GLU A 189 -31.34 2.67 -1.08
N LEU A 190 -30.25 2.29 -0.41
CA LEU A 190 -29.38 3.23 0.29
C LEU A 190 -28.66 4.16 -0.69
N LEU A 191 -28.23 3.66 -1.86
CA LEU A 191 -27.63 4.48 -2.91
C LEU A 191 -28.56 5.61 -3.36
N ARG A 192 -29.84 5.30 -3.61
CA ARG A 192 -30.85 6.32 -3.97
C ARG A 192 -31.06 7.36 -2.88
N LYS A 193 -31.03 6.95 -1.60
CA LYS A 193 -31.13 7.88 -0.46
C LYS A 193 -29.91 8.78 -0.34
N ILE A 194 -28.70 8.24 -0.54
CA ILE A 194 -27.45 9.02 -0.57
C ILE A 194 -27.50 10.07 -1.68
N GLU A 195 -27.88 9.66 -2.89
CA GLU A 195 -28.02 10.57 -4.04
C GLU A 195 -29.01 11.70 -3.73
N ALA A 196 -30.19 11.38 -3.18
CA ALA A 196 -31.19 12.37 -2.81
C ALA A 196 -30.69 13.39 -1.76
N VAL A 197 -29.93 12.94 -0.76
CA VAL A 197 -29.36 13.82 0.27
C VAL A 197 -28.27 14.73 -0.30
N CYS A 198 -27.43 14.19 -1.18
CA CYS A 198 -26.29 14.90 -1.76
C CYS A 198 -26.66 15.85 -2.90
N THR A 199 -27.78 15.62 -3.58
CA THR A 199 -28.17 16.40 -4.77
C THR A 199 -28.30 17.90 -4.45
N GLY A 200 -27.48 18.72 -5.14
CA GLY A 200 -27.52 20.18 -5.02
C GLY A 200 -27.05 20.75 -3.68
N ARG A 201 -26.44 19.93 -2.82
CA ARG A 201 -26.06 20.31 -1.45
C ARG A 201 -24.61 19.99 -1.16
N ARG A 202 -23.93 20.87 -0.42
CA ARG A 202 -22.66 20.56 0.21
C ARG A 202 -22.95 19.74 1.47
N VAL A 203 -22.66 18.45 1.42
CA VAL A 203 -22.95 17.51 2.52
C VAL A 203 -21.66 17.14 3.25
N THR A 204 -21.66 17.27 4.57
CA THR A 204 -20.58 16.73 5.40
C THR A 204 -20.87 15.29 5.78
N LEU A 205 -19.82 14.54 6.16
CA LEU A 205 -19.96 13.19 6.72
C LEU A 205 -20.97 13.15 7.87
N ARG A 206 -20.88 14.12 8.81
CA ARG A 206 -21.81 14.20 9.95
C ARG A 206 -23.26 14.40 9.47
N MET A 207 -23.48 15.29 8.51
CA MET A 207 -24.82 15.55 7.96
C MET A 207 -25.39 14.31 7.28
N LEU A 208 -24.61 13.65 6.42
CA LEU A 208 -25.04 12.42 5.75
C LEU A 208 -25.43 11.35 6.77
N CYS A 209 -24.60 11.14 7.78
CA CYS A 209 -24.86 10.16 8.82
C CYS A 209 -26.12 10.50 9.63
N ALA A 210 -26.34 11.76 9.95
CA ALA A 210 -27.53 12.20 10.69
C ALA A 210 -28.82 12.07 9.85
N GLU A 211 -28.79 12.45 8.57
CA GLU A 211 -29.97 12.42 7.69
C GLU A 211 -30.38 10.98 7.32
N LEU A 212 -29.42 10.06 7.25
CA LEU A 212 -29.66 8.66 6.85
C LEU A 212 -29.61 7.66 8.01
N ASP A 213 -29.46 8.13 9.25
CA ASP A 213 -29.26 7.30 10.45
C ASP A 213 -28.14 6.25 10.27
N LEU A 214 -27.01 6.70 9.70
CA LEU A 214 -25.86 5.84 9.42
C LEU A 214 -24.81 5.95 10.51
N SER A 215 -24.16 4.83 10.81
CA SER A 215 -22.94 4.84 11.59
C SER A 215 -21.80 5.50 10.80
N PRO A 216 -21.03 6.45 11.37
CA PRO A 216 -19.83 6.99 10.73
C PRO A 216 -18.80 5.94 10.29
N ASN A 217 -18.81 4.77 10.95
CA ASN A 217 -17.93 3.65 10.61
C ASN A 217 -18.24 3.01 9.24
N LEU A 218 -19.41 3.29 8.66
CA LEU A 218 -19.78 2.82 7.31
C LEU A 218 -19.21 3.71 6.20
N VAL A 219 -18.77 4.92 6.50
CA VAL A 219 -18.34 5.89 5.47
C VAL A 219 -17.15 5.38 4.66
N PRO A 220 -16.12 4.72 5.24
CA PRO A 220 -15.10 4.06 4.44
C PRO A 220 -15.66 3.04 3.43
N ALA A 221 -16.73 2.31 3.77
CA ALA A 221 -17.38 1.38 2.85
C ALA A 221 -18.10 2.11 1.71
N LEU A 222 -18.77 3.22 2.01
CA LEU A 222 -19.41 4.08 1.01
C LEU A 222 -18.40 4.72 0.04
N LEU A 223 -17.21 5.10 0.55
CA LEU A 223 -16.11 5.65 -0.25
C LEU A 223 -15.53 4.60 -1.19
N VAL A 224 -15.27 3.38 -0.71
CA VAL A 224 -14.67 2.32 -1.56
C VAL A 224 -15.66 1.66 -2.51
N SER A 225 -16.96 1.77 -2.25
CA SER A 225 -18.01 1.28 -3.17
C SER A 225 -18.39 2.31 -4.24
N GLY A 226 -17.86 3.54 -4.18
CA GLY A 226 -18.25 4.62 -5.09
C GLY A 226 -19.66 5.17 -4.83
N ALA A 227 -20.22 4.96 -3.64
CA ALA A 227 -21.50 5.58 -3.27
C ALA A 227 -21.31 7.09 -3.04
N VAL A 228 -20.21 7.43 -2.38
CA VAL A 228 -19.75 8.82 -2.19
C VAL A 228 -18.29 8.94 -2.58
N GLY A 229 -17.90 10.13 -3.03
CA GLY A 229 -16.52 10.53 -3.29
C GLY A 229 -16.11 11.65 -2.32
N ALA A 230 -14.82 11.71 -2.04
CA ALA A 230 -14.21 12.76 -1.21
C ALA A 230 -12.72 12.89 -1.50
N ASP A 231 -12.14 14.04 -1.24
CA ASP A 231 -10.68 14.21 -1.22
C ASP A 231 -10.10 13.58 0.06
N VAL A 232 -9.77 12.30 -0.04
CA VAL A 232 -9.19 11.49 1.04
C VAL A 232 -7.68 11.71 1.21
N VAL A 233 -7.05 12.47 0.32
CA VAL A 233 -5.63 12.83 0.39
C VAL A 233 -5.43 13.95 1.39
N ARG A 234 -6.26 14.99 1.30
CA ARG A 234 -6.15 16.22 2.08
C ARG A 234 -7.06 16.28 3.29
N ASN A 235 -8.11 15.47 3.34
CA ASN A 235 -9.07 15.48 4.44
C ASN A 235 -9.07 14.12 5.15
N ALA A 236 -8.92 14.12 6.47
CA ALA A 236 -9.10 12.91 7.26
C ALA A 236 -10.60 12.52 7.28
N ILE A 237 -10.89 11.23 7.33
CA ILE A 237 -12.29 10.75 7.42
C ILE A 237 -12.83 11.10 8.81
N HIS A 238 -13.51 12.25 8.92
CA HIS A 238 -14.20 12.73 10.12
C HIS A 238 -15.44 13.55 9.76
N GLY A 239 -16.20 13.98 10.77
CA GLY A 239 -17.53 14.59 10.59
C GLY A 239 -17.62 15.80 9.66
N GLU A 240 -16.52 16.54 9.44
CA GLU A 240 -16.50 17.74 8.58
C GLU A 240 -16.02 17.45 7.14
N MET A 241 -15.61 16.21 6.86
CA MET A 241 -15.24 15.79 5.51
C MET A 241 -16.42 16.03 4.57
N ILE A 242 -16.18 16.76 3.48
CA ILE A 242 -17.18 17.01 2.46
C ILE A 242 -17.30 15.77 1.58
N LEU A 243 -18.53 15.34 1.36
CA LEU A 243 -18.88 14.20 0.52
C LEU A 243 -19.68 14.68 -0.68
N ALA A 244 -19.43 14.04 -1.82
CA ALA A 244 -20.19 14.20 -3.06
C ALA A 244 -20.74 12.82 -3.49
N PRO A 245 -21.86 12.75 -4.24
CA PRO A 245 -22.31 11.49 -4.79
C PRO A 245 -21.31 11.06 -5.88
N ALA A 246 -20.85 9.81 -5.81
CA ALA A 246 -19.88 9.28 -6.78
C ALA A 246 -20.52 8.38 -7.84
N LEU A 247 -21.74 7.87 -7.61
CA LEU A 247 -22.51 7.09 -8.61
C LEU A 247 -21.72 5.91 -9.21
N GLY A 248 -20.88 5.27 -8.41
CA GLY A 248 -20.00 4.17 -8.81
C GLY A 248 -18.65 4.62 -9.37
N ASP A 249 -18.42 5.92 -9.55
CA ASP A 249 -17.09 6.45 -9.85
C ASP A 249 -16.13 6.22 -8.67
N LEU A 250 -14.90 5.86 -8.99
CA LEU A 250 -13.84 5.55 -8.03
C LEU A 250 -12.60 6.42 -8.27
N SER A 251 -12.72 7.50 -9.04
CA SER A 251 -11.60 8.39 -9.36
C SER A 251 -10.94 8.99 -8.12
N HIS A 252 -11.69 9.23 -7.03
CA HIS A 252 -11.13 9.69 -5.75
C HIS A 252 -10.22 8.66 -5.05
N LEU A 253 -10.15 7.43 -5.55
CA LEU A 253 -9.24 6.38 -5.06
C LEU A 253 -8.01 6.18 -5.97
N GLU A 254 -7.83 7.02 -6.99
CA GLU A 254 -6.67 7.07 -7.89
C GLU A 254 -5.45 7.74 -7.23
N LEU A 255 -5.16 7.34 -5.99
CA LEU A 255 -4.30 8.06 -5.03
C LEU A 255 -2.81 8.08 -5.37
N LEU A 256 -2.34 7.18 -6.23
CA LEU A 256 -0.91 7.05 -6.50
C LEU A 256 -0.36 8.29 -7.21
N GLU A 257 -1.12 8.89 -8.12
CA GLU A 257 -0.70 10.07 -8.89
C GLU A 257 -0.52 11.30 -7.99
N GLU A 258 -1.28 11.40 -6.90
CA GLU A 258 -1.20 12.50 -5.93
C GLU A 258 0.09 12.50 -5.12
N ILE A 259 0.84 11.41 -5.14
CA ILE A 259 2.12 11.26 -4.43
C ILE A 259 3.28 10.90 -5.36
N THR A 260 3.08 10.89 -6.67
CA THR A 260 4.10 10.49 -7.63
C THR A 260 4.78 11.71 -8.27
N LEU A 261 6.10 11.65 -8.38
CA LEU A 261 6.92 12.56 -9.20
C LEU A 261 7.18 11.96 -10.59
#